data_AF-A0A5K1FWS3-F1
#
_entry.id   AF-A0A5K1FWS3-F1
#
_cell.length_a   1.000
_cell.length_b   1.000
_cell.length_c   1.000
_cell.angle_alpha   90.00
_cell.angle_beta   90.00
_cell.angle_gamma   90.00
#
_symmetry.space_group_name_H-M   'P 1'
#
loop_
_entity.id
_entity.type
_entity.pdbx_description
1 polymer ?
#
loop_
_entity_poly.entity_id
_entity_poly.type
_entity_poly.pdbx_seq_one_letter_code
_entity_poly.pdbx_strand_id
1 'polypeptide(L)' 'VTSFSIDLETKRVTVMGHVSPLGVLESISKVKKAEFWHSEDSTVAP' A
#
# COMPACT_ATOMS: atom_id res chain seq x y z
N VAL A 1 6.99 -3.43 12.49
CA VAL A 1 6.85 -4.13 11.18
C VAL A 1 7.26 -5.57 11.40
N THR A 2 6.42 -6.50 10.97
CA THR A 2 6.64 -7.95 11.05
C THR A 2 7.02 -8.53 9.69
N SER A 3 6.57 -7.93 8.59
CA SER A 3 7.01 -8.30 7.23
C SER A 3 6.94 -7.10 6.29
N PHE A 4 7.82 -7.09 5.30
CA PHE A 4 7.88 -6.07 4.26
C PHE A 4 8.22 -6.73 2.92
N SER A 5 7.34 -6.56 1.94
CA SER A 5 7.51 -7.10 0.59
C SER A 5 7.40 -5.97 -0.43
N ILE A 6 8.33 -5.96 -1.39
CA ILE A 6 8.28 -5.04 -2.53
C ILE A 6 8.04 -5.88 -3.79
N ASP A 7 6.97 -5.56 -4.47
CA ASP A 7 6.70 -6.03 -5.82
C ASP A 7 7.13 -4.95 -6.81
N LEU A 8 8.24 -5.17 -7.52
CA LEU A 8 8.80 -4.17 -8.45
C LEU A 8 8.04 -4.10 -9.78
N GLU A 9 7.42 -5.21 -10.18
CA GLU A 9 6.61 -5.29 -11.40
C GLU A 9 5.42 -4.34 -11.32
N THR A 10 4.68 -4.41 -10.22
CA THR A 10 3.53 -3.53 -9.98
C THR A 10 3.89 -2.28 -9.17
N LYS A 11 5.13 -2.15 -8.71
CA LYS A 11 5.60 -1.06 -7.82
C LYS A 11 4.78 -0.99 -6.52
N ARG A 12 4.40 -2.15 -5.97
CA ARG A 12 3.61 -2.27 -4.75
C ARG A 12 4.51 -2.56 -3.56
N VAL A 13 4.18 -1.93 -2.44
CA VAL A 13 4.82 -2.21 -1.15
C VAL A 13 3.76 -2.77 -0.21
N THR A 14 4.01 -3.96 0.32
CA THR A 14 3.16 -4.59 1.33
C THR A 14 3.88 -4.60 2.66
N VAL A 15 3.24 -4.01 3.67
CA VAL A 15 3.78 -3.92 5.03
C VAL A 15 2.84 -4.65 5.96
N MET A 16 3.36 -5.61 6.73
CA MET A 16 2.60 -6.34 7.74
C MET A 16 3.18 -6.07 9.13
N GLY A 17 2.34 -6.08 10.15
CA GLY A 17 2.72 -5.94 11.56
C GLY A 17 1.94 -4.84 12.28
N HIS A 18 2.32 -4.56 13.53
CA HIS A 18 1.71 -3.50 14.33
C HIS A 18 2.21 -2.11 13.90
N VAL A 19 1.59 -1.57 12.84
CA VAL A 19 1.87 -0.25 12.27
C VAL A 19 0.58 0.43 11.85
N SER A 20 0.57 1.76 11.85
CA SER A 20 -0.55 2.55 11.33
C SER A 20 -0.44 2.67 9.80
N PRO A 21 -1.40 2.16 9.01
CA PRO A 21 -1.35 2.22 7.54
C PRO A 21 -1.24 3.66 7.01
N LEU A 22 -1.91 4.61 7.67
CA LEU A 22 -1.81 6.03 7.34
C LEU A 22 -0.42 6.59 7.62
N GLY A 23 0.19 6.26 8.76
CA GLY A 23 1.55 6.72 9.09
C GLY A 23 2.60 6.16 8.13
N VAL A 24 2.41 4.92 7.65
CA VAL A 24 3.22 4.33 6.59
C VAL A 24 3.02 5.10 5.29
N LEU A 25 1.77 5.34 4.88
CA LEU A 25 1.43 6.10 3.68
C LEU A 25 2.03 7.51 3.70
N GLU A 26 1.89 8.24 4.80
CA GLU A 26 2.45 9.60 4.97
C GLU A 26 3.98 9.58 4.91
N SER A 27 4.62 8.59 5.54
CA SER A 27 6.08 8.48 5.54
C SER A 27 6.63 8.20 4.15
N ILE A 28 5.95 7.37 3.36
CA ILE A 28 6.33 7.09 1.97
C ILE A 28 6.01 8.31 1.09
N SER A 29 4.87 8.97 1.31
CA SER A 29 4.43 10.16 0.55
C SER A 29 5.39 11.35 0.66
N LYS A 30 6.21 11.41 1.72
CA LYS A 30 7.29 12.42 1.86
C LYS A 30 8.38 12.31 0.80
N VAL A 31 8.65 11.09 0.33
CA VAL A 31 9.70 10.84 -0.68
C VAL A 31 9.10 10.62 -2.07
N LYS A 32 7.91 10.04 -2.15
CA LYS A 32 7.22 9.75 -3.40
C LYS A 32 5.74 9.57 -3.16
N LYS A 33 4.89 10.18 -4.00
CA LYS A 33 3.43 10.00 -3.92
C LYS A 33 3.11 8.50 -3.87
N ALA A 34 2.48 8.08 -2.78
CA ALA A 34 2.00 6.73 -2.58
C ALA A 34 0.52 6.79 -2.26
N GLU A 35 -0.20 5.76 -2.68
CA GLU A 35 -1.64 5.62 -2.49
C GLU A 35 -1.89 4.17 -2.05
N PHE A 36 -3.02 3.93 -1.38
CA PHE A 36 -3.40 2.55 -1.06
C PHE A 36 -3.65 1.78 -2.34
N TRP A 37 -3.35 0.49 -2.31
CA TRP A 37 -3.67 -0.37 -3.43
C TRP A 37 -5.19 -0.49 -3.55
N HIS A 38 -5.76 0.08 -4.62
CA HIS A 38 -7.16 -0.15 -4.95
C HIS A 38 -7.26 -1.58 -5.50
N SER A 39 -7.84 -2.49 -4.74
CA SER A 39 -8.26 -3.77 -5.28
C SER A 39 -9.38 -3.49 -6.28
N GLU A 40 -9.11 -3.64 -7.57
CA GLU A 40 -10.10 -3.55 -8.65
C GLU A 40 -11.08 -4.74 -8.59
N ASP A 41 -11.83 -4.88 -7.50
CA ASP A 41 -12.90 -5.88 -7.38
C ASP A 41 -14.07 -5.31 -6.57
N SER A 42 -14.80 -4.41 -7.22
CA SER A 42 -16.24 -4.21 -7.00
C SER A 42 -16.80 -3.34 -8.12
N THR A 43 -16.62 -3.80 -9.37
CA THR A 43 -17.57 -3.41 -10.42
C THR A 43 -18.76 -4.39 -10.32
N VAL A 44 -19.58 -4.18 -9.29
CA VAL A 44 -20.92 -4.78 -9.28
C VAL A 44 -21.75 -3.96 -10.28
N ALA A 45 -21.80 -4.43 -11.53
CA ALA A 45 -22.69 -3.87 -12.54
C ALA A 45 -24.15 -4.19 -12.16
N PRO A 46 -25.10 -3.23 -12.24
CA PRO A 46 -26.52 -3.49 -12.06
C PRO A 46 -27.12 -4.31 -13.21
#